data_AF-A0A355REX6-F1
#
_entry.id   AF-A0A355REX6-F1
#
_cell.length_a   1.000
_cell.length_b   1.000
_cell.length_c   1.000
_cell.angle_alpha   90.00
_cell.angle_beta   90.00
_cell.angle_gamma   90.00
#
_symmetry.space_group_name_H-M   'P 1'
#
loop_
_entity.id
_entity.type
_entity.pdbx_description
1 polymer ?
#
loop_
_entity_poly.entity_id
_entity_poly.type
_entity_poly.pdbx_seq_one_letter_code
_entity_poly.pdbx_strand_id
1 'polypeptide(L)' 'SHTGQHQWYTVQGGSQEYVRRLESALVDRGVGVRVKTPVSSVIRHDRQVEIRSARQPPSYFEEVGFASHSDDTLRL' A
#
# COMPACT_ATOMS: atom_id res chain seq x y z
N SER A 1 -6.42 -41.21 1.24
CA SER A 1 -4.97 -41.12 1.50
C SER A 1 -4.53 -39.69 1.23
N HIS A 2 -3.92 -38.99 2.18
CA HIS A 2 -3.47 -37.58 2.05
C HIS A 2 -1.94 -37.47 1.87
N THR A 3 -1.31 -38.46 1.23
CA THR A 3 0.14 -38.46 0.97
C THR A 3 0.46 -37.54 -0.21
N GLY A 4 1.28 -36.51 0.00
CA GLY A 4 1.75 -35.60 -1.06
C GLY A 4 1.24 -34.16 -1.00
N GLN A 5 0.55 -33.74 0.07
CA GLN A 5 0.18 -32.33 0.24
C GLN A 5 1.36 -31.49 0.74
N HIS A 6 1.46 -30.26 0.27
CA HIS A 6 2.43 -29.30 0.76
C HIS A 6 2.12 -28.90 2.20
N GLN A 7 3.17 -28.73 3.00
CA GLN A 7 3.04 -28.16 4.33
C GLN A 7 2.76 -26.66 4.20
N TRP A 8 1.61 -26.24 4.73
CA TRP A 8 1.23 -24.84 4.81
C TRP A 8 1.45 -24.34 6.24
N TYR A 9 2.19 -23.25 6.38
CA TYR A 9 2.41 -22.59 7.66
C TYR A 9 1.56 -21.33 7.77
N THR A 10 1.08 -21.05 8.97
CA THR A 10 0.41 -19.80 9.31
C THR A 10 1.27 -19.01 10.28
N VAL A 11 1.27 -17.68 10.14
CA VAL A 11 1.94 -16.79 11.08
C VAL A 11 1.26 -16.89 12.44
N GLN A 12 2.03 -17.21 13.48
CA GLN A 12 1.53 -17.16 14.86
C GLN A 12 1.14 -15.72 15.21
N GLY A 13 -0.07 -15.52 15.74
CA GLY A 13 -0.66 -14.19 15.94
C GLY A 13 -1.36 -13.60 14.70
N GLY A 14 -1.36 -14.32 13.56
CA GLY A 14 -2.06 -13.93 12.34
C GLY A 14 -1.28 -12.97 11.45
N SER A 15 -1.90 -12.56 10.34
CA SER A 15 -1.27 -11.69 9.33
C SER A 15 -0.90 -10.30 9.85
N GLN A 16 -1.59 -9.82 10.89
CA GLN A 16 -1.30 -8.53 11.50
C GLN A 16 0.15 -8.42 12.01
N GLU A 17 0.76 -9.54 12.42
CA GLU A 17 2.12 -9.54 12.95
C GLU A 17 3.17 -9.16 11.88
N TYR A 18 3.04 -9.64 10.65
CA TYR A 18 3.97 -9.24 9.60
C TYR A 18 3.71 -7.80 9.14
N VAL A 19 2.44 -7.36 9.12
CA VAL A 19 2.09 -5.98 8.76
C VAL A 19 2.70 -4.99 9.76
N ARG A 20 2.61 -5.28 11.07
CA ARG A 20 3.21 -4.44 12.11
C ARG A 20 4.73 -4.34 11.97
N ARG A 21 5.41 -5.46 11.70
CA ARG A 21 6.86 -5.49 11.49
C ARG A 21 7.27 -4.71 10.23
N LEU A 22 6.49 -4.83 9.16
CA LEU A 22 6.71 -4.08 7.93
C LEU A 22 6.53 -2.57 8.15
N GLU A 23 5.47 -2.16 8.83
CA GLU A 23 5.23 -0.75 9.17
C GLU A 23 6.38 -0.17 9.99
N SER A 24 6.82 -0.85 11.07
CA SER A 24 7.97 -0.42 11.87
C SER A 24 9.22 -0.25 11.00
N ALA A 25 9.51 -1.25 10.16
CA ALA A 25 10.68 -1.23 9.28
C ALA A 25 10.64 -0.10 8.24
N LEU A 26 9.46 0.33 7.79
CA LEU A 26 9.27 1.47 6.89
C LEU A 26 9.47 2.79 7.65
N VAL A 27 8.88 2.93 8.84
CA VAL A 27 9.03 4.12 9.69
C VAL A 27 10.48 4.32 10.09
N ASP A 28 11.20 3.26 10.47
CA ASP A 28 12.63 3.31 10.81
C ASP A 28 13.51 3.78 9.63
N ARG A 29 13.03 3.60 8.40
CA ARG A 29 13.67 4.08 7.17
C ARG A 29 13.22 5.49 6.75
N GLY A 30 12.42 6.17 7.58
CA GLY A 30 11.91 7.51 7.31
C GLY A 30 10.75 7.57 6.33
N VAL A 31 10.08 6.44 6.04
CA VAL A 31 8.93 6.41 5.13
C VAL A 31 7.70 7.02 5.81
N GLY A 32 7.09 8.02 5.17
CA GLY A 32 5.84 8.61 5.63
C GLY A 32 4.64 7.70 5.35
N VAL A 33 4.05 7.11 6.38
CA VAL A 33 2.82 6.31 6.28
C VAL A 33 1.61 7.15 6.70
N ARG A 34 0.67 7.37 5.77
CA ARG A 34 -0.53 8.19 6.01
C ARG A 34 -1.79 7.33 6.00
N VAL A 35 -2.15 6.78 7.17
CA VAL A 35 -3.39 6.01 7.33
C VAL A 35 -4.62 6.90 7.19
N LYS A 36 -5.77 6.30 6.87
CA LYS A 36 -7.05 7.00 6.73
C LYS A 36 -6.97 8.20 5.77
N THR A 37 -6.12 8.16 4.75
CA THR A 37 -5.95 9.23 3.77
C THR A 37 -6.30 8.69 2.38
N PRO A 38 -7.60 8.50 2.08
CA PRO A 38 -8.01 7.92 0.80
C PRO A 38 -7.59 8.84 -0.35
N VAL A 39 -6.97 8.27 -1.36
CA VAL A 39 -6.64 8.97 -2.62
C VAL A 39 -7.93 9.11 -3.41
N SER A 40 -8.19 10.32 -3.92
CA SER A 40 -9.37 10.63 -4.71
C SER A 40 -9.09 10.70 -6.21
N SER A 41 -7.84 10.99 -6.60
CA SER A 41 -7.40 10.91 -8.00
C SER A 41 -5.88 10.94 -8.09
N VAL A 42 -5.36 10.41 -9.20
CA VAL A 42 -3.94 10.44 -9.57
C VAL A 42 -3.82 10.96 -11.00
N ILE A 43 -3.06 12.04 -11.19
CA ILE A 43 -2.91 12.70 -12.49
C ILE A 43 -1.44 12.68 -12.89
N ARG A 44 -1.15 12.09 -14.06
CA ARG A 44 0.21 12.12 -14.64
C ARG A 44 0.40 13.41 -15.42
N HIS A 45 1.42 14.16 -15.05
CA HIS A 45 1.97 15.28 -15.82
C HIS A 45 3.29 14.84 -16.48
N ASP A 46 3.88 15.70 -17.32
CA ASP A 46 5.08 15.36 -18.09
C ASP A 46 6.27 14.87 -17.24
N ARG A 47 6.47 15.47 -16.06
CA ARG A 47 7.64 15.21 -15.18
C ARG A 47 7.28 14.77 -13.76
N GLN A 48 6.00 14.68 -13.44
CA GLN A 48 5.54 14.41 -12.08
C GLN A 48 4.15 13.76 -12.08
N VAL A 49 3.79 13.19 -10.94
CA VAL A 49 2.47 12.67 -10.63
C VAL A 49 1.88 13.54 -9.53
N GLU A 50 0.69 14.05 -9.78
CA GLU A 50 -0.12 14.72 -8.77
C GLU A 50 -1.06 13.71 -8.11
N ILE A 51 -1.03 13.63 -6.79
CA ILE A 51 -1.93 12.79 -5.97
C ILE A 51 -2.84 13.71 -5.18
N ARG A 52 -4.15 13.50 -5.32
CA ARG A 52 -5.17 14.23 -4.56
C ARG A 52 -5.81 13.34 -3.51
N SER A 53 -6.13 13.92 -2.37
CA SER A 53 -6.91 13.28 -1.31
C SER A 53 -7.88 14.30 -0.73
N ALA A 54 -9.06 13.86 -0.29
CA ALA A 54 -10.02 14.73 0.39
C ALA A 54 -9.49 15.30 1.73
N ARG A 55 -8.44 14.70 2.29
CA ARG A 55 -7.91 15.04 3.62
C ARG A 55 -6.58 15.76 3.59
N GLN A 56 -6.00 16.00 2.40
CA GLN A 56 -4.68 16.61 2.24
C GLN A 56 -4.67 17.50 1.00
N PRO A 57 -3.85 18.57 0.98
CA PRO A 57 -3.55 19.28 -0.25
C PRO A 57 -2.95 18.35 -1.32
N PRO A 58 -3.07 18.71 -2.62
CA PRO A 58 -2.38 18.00 -3.69
C PRO A 58 -0.90 17.83 -3.38
N SER A 59 -0.39 16.61 -3.59
CA SER A 59 1.02 16.26 -3.40
C SER A 59 1.63 15.83 -4.73
N TYR A 60 2.89 16.15 -4.97
CA TYR A 60 3.59 15.86 -6.22
C TYR A 60 4.75 14.89 -5.98
N PHE A 61 4.89 13.90 -6.86
CA PHE A 61 5.92 12.85 -6.80
C PHE A 61 6.50 12.59 -8.19
N GLU A 62 7.70 12.01 -8.29
CA GLU A 62 8.29 11.61 -9.57
C GLU A 62 7.61 10.35 -10.14
N GLU A 63 7.26 9.42 -9.23
CA GLU A 63 6.69 8.12 -9.55
C GLU A 63 5.55 7.75 -8.62
N VAL A 64 4.72 6.80 -9.06
CA VAL A 64 3.58 6.28 -8.30
C VAL A 64 3.46 4.77 -8.51
N GLY A 65 3.22 4.04 -7.43
CA GLY A 65 2.87 2.63 -7.45
C GLY A 65 1.50 2.41 -6.82
N PHE A 66 0.64 1.64 -7.49
CA PHE A 66 -0.68 1.27 -6.97
C PHE A 66 -0.61 -0.11 -6.31
N ALA A 67 -0.81 -0.15 -5.00
CA ALA A 67 -0.87 -1.38 -4.20
C ALA A 67 -2.31 -1.61 -3.69
N SER A 68 -3.28 -1.44 -4.58
CA SER A 68 -4.72 -1.62 -4.36
C SER A 68 -5.27 -2.73 -5.23
N HIS A 69 -6.53 -3.13 -5.01
CA HIS A 69 -7.21 -3.99 -5.96
C HIS A 69 -7.35 -3.27 -7.32
N SER A 70 -7.44 -4.05 -8.40
CA SER A 70 -7.49 -3.51 -9.75
C SER A 70 -8.74 -2.67 -10.00
N ASP A 71 -9.88 -3.07 -9.44
CA ASP A 71 -11.15 -2.36 -9.58
C ASP A 71 -11.16 -1.04 -8.77
N ASP A 72 -10.50 -1.00 -7.61
CA ASP A 72 -10.26 0.26 -6.90
C ASP A 72 -9.42 1.21 -7.75
N THR A 73 -8.34 0.70 -8.33
CA THR A 73 -7.42 1.50 -9.16
C THR A 73 -8.10 2.03 -10.42
N LEU A 74 -8.95 1.23 -11.06
CA LEU A 74 -9.69 1.63 -12.27
C LEU A 74 -10.80 2.64 -12.00
N ARG A 75 -11.22 2.82 -10.75
CA ARG A 75 -12.23 3.82 -10.34
C ARG A 75 -11.61 5.16 -9.94
N LEU A 76 -10.30 5.23 -9.75
CA LEU A 76 -9.55 6.47 -9.45
C LEU A 76 -9.37 7.34 -10.70
#